data_AF-A0A7X0RI82-F1
#
_entry.id   AF-A0A7X0RI82-F1
#
_cell.length_a   1.000
_cell.length_b   1.000
_cell.length_c   1.000
_cell.angle_alpha   90.00
_cell.angle_beta   90.00
_cell.angle_gamma   90.00
#
_symmetry.space_group_name_H-M   'P 1'
#
loop_
_entity.id
_entity.type
_entity.pdbx_description
1 polymer ?
#
loop_
_entity_poly.entity_id
_entity_poly.type
_entity_poly.pdbx_seq_one_letter_code
_entity_poly.pdbx_strand_id
1 'polypeptide(L)'
;MHLSGHHATRAALAAAVSAALLIGTPATAGARVDDATLTPHTHFVMAADGSSGSTARGADIPNIDSVKSTIRTYYNASSAGIANKDSSPYITEIKALEANVLAQIPQAPAPNLAVVFDADDTTLSTYDMEDGAMHFNFDPALQNTYVQQRKFPATPGMVDFVAAVKAKGYDIYGITGRTNDQEAATLANLQDVGYTEFDADNFFTKWTAQPGGTALPQPSYVDCAADSDASKCSTVEYKAATRRHIQDDLGKTIVLNIGDQFSDLQGGYALHNVKLPNPTYYLPSLDLTTPGPGDPAGQPRTEFDMAADGSSGATEGGEGIPNIDSVKSTIRTYYGAVNGRANTSASPYVSEMKALAATWSDKLAKSCARGVRKHQKPAVVFDADDTTLMTYDMEDAAMHFNFDPALQNTFVQEERFPATPGMVKVVRTAARNGCKVVGLTGRNNAQRTATLDNLAKFYFSKKTDQPLFRSQYYFTKFTSTDTPPAYVDCAQDADATKCSTIEYKSSTRNYVEDHYGFRIVANFGDQFSDLIGGHSAKVVKLPNPTYYLP
;
A
#
# COMPACT_ATOMS: atom_id res chain seq x y z
N MET A 1 -21.76 32.72 -63.37
CA MET A 1 -23.01 32.74 -64.17
C MET A 1 -23.42 31.29 -64.39
N HIS A 2 -24.60 30.93 -63.86
CA HIS A 2 -25.46 29.76 -64.14
C HIS A 2 -24.95 28.31 -64.19
N LEU A 3 -25.67 27.51 -63.39
CA LEU A 3 -25.85 26.05 -63.38
C LEU A 3 -26.22 25.44 -64.74
N SER A 4 -25.87 24.16 -64.96
CA SER A 4 -26.81 23.01 -65.03
C SER A 4 -26.31 21.88 -65.94
N GLY A 5 -26.63 20.62 -65.59
CA GLY A 5 -26.89 19.57 -66.59
C GLY A 5 -26.23 18.21 -66.36
N HIS A 6 -27.00 17.27 -65.76
CA HIS A 6 -26.75 15.83 -65.72
C HIS A 6 -26.78 15.17 -67.11
N HIS A 7 -26.03 14.08 -67.30
CA HIS A 7 -26.54 12.88 -67.97
C HIS A 7 -25.89 11.59 -67.46
N ALA A 8 -26.73 10.56 -67.39
CA ALA A 8 -26.49 9.24 -66.84
C ALA A 8 -26.02 8.25 -67.92
N THR A 9 -25.29 7.22 -67.50
CA THR A 9 -25.09 6.00 -68.32
C THR A 9 -25.35 4.77 -67.47
N ARG A 10 -26.31 3.96 -67.90
CA ARG A 10 -26.63 2.62 -67.39
C ARG A 10 -25.62 1.62 -67.95
N ALA A 11 -25.17 0.67 -67.12
CA ALA A 11 -24.55 -0.57 -67.57
C ALA A 11 -25.17 -1.76 -66.81
N ALA A 12 -25.29 -2.87 -67.52
CA ALA A 12 -26.26 -3.94 -67.33
C ALA A 12 -25.95 -4.93 -66.20
N LEU A 13 -27.01 -5.52 -65.65
CA LEU A 13 -26.99 -6.70 -64.78
C LEU A 13 -26.51 -7.94 -65.55
N ALA A 14 -25.50 -8.63 -65.02
CA ALA A 14 -25.24 -10.03 -65.30
C ALA A 14 -25.56 -10.85 -64.05
N ALA A 15 -26.49 -11.79 -64.17
CA ALA A 15 -26.86 -12.72 -63.12
C ALA A 15 -25.82 -13.86 -63.03
N ALA A 16 -25.23 -14.04 -61.85
CA ALA A 16 -24.48 -15.23 -61.50
C ALA A 16 -25.14 -15.88 -60.28
N VAL A 17 -25.57 -17.13 -60.47
CA VAL A 17 -26.15 -17.99 -59.45
C VAL A 17 -25.01 -18.52 -58.57
N SER A 18 -25.00 -18.16 -57.29
CA SER A 18 -24.06 -18.71 -56.30
C SER A 18 -24.81 -19.56 -55.29
N ALA A 19 -24.36 -20.81 -55.18
CA ALA A 19 -24.88 -21.83 -54.26
C ALA A 19 -24.78 -21.37 -52.80
N ALA A 20 -25.87 -21.57 -52.05
CA ALA A 20 -25.94 -21.30 -50.62
C ALA A 20 -25.13 -22.34 -49.85
N LEU A 21 -23.92 -21.96 -49.40
CA LEU A 21 -23.24 -22.63 -48.30
C LEU A 21 -23.76 -22.02 -47.00
N LEU A 22 -24.47 -22.82 -46.20
CA LEU A 22 -24.93 -22.47 -44.86
C LEU A 22 -23.71 -22.25 -43.94
N ILE A 23 -23.20 -21.01 -43.89
CA ILE A 23 -22.27 -20.57 -42.86
C ILE A 23 -23.09 -20.44 -41.58
N GLY A 24 -22.80 -21.29 -40.59
CA GLY A 24 -23.35 -21.16 -39.25
C GLY A 24 -23.12 -19.75 -38.73
N THR A 25 -24.19 -19.06 -38.35
CA THR A 25 -24.09 -17.74 -37.73
C THR A 25 -23.23 -17.86 -36.47
N PRO A 26 -22.23 -16.98 -36.25
CA PRO A 26 -21.52 -16.93 -35.00
C PRO A 26 -22.55 -16.74 -33.89
N ALA A 27 -22.43 -17.53 -32.82
CA ALA A 27 -23.21 -17.30 -31.61
C ALA A 27 -23.10 -15.81 -31.24
N THR A 28 -24.24 -15.15 -31.09
CA THR A 28 -24.32 -13.72 -30.78
C THR A 28 -23.37 -13.38 -29.64
N ALA A 29 -22.30 -12.64 -29.94
CA ALA A 29 -21.40 -12.10 -28.93
C ALA A 29 -22.24 -11.27 -27.95
N GLY A 30 -22.47 -11.81 -26.75
CA GLY A 30 -23.12 -11.04 -25.71
C GLY A 30 -22.27 -9.82 -25.38
N ALA A 31 -22.91 -8.70 -25.03
CA ALA A 31 -22.23 -7.48 -24.60
C ALA A 31 -21.08 -7.83 -23.63
N ARG A 32 -19.85 -7.60 -24.10
CA ARG A 32 -18.62 -7.74 -23.32
C ARG A 32 -18.46 -6.48 -22.44
N VAL A 33 -17.85 -6.64 -21.28
CA VAL A 33 -17.49 -5.48 -20.44
C VAL A 33 -16.43 -4.66 -21.18
N ASP A 34 -16.57 -3.34 -21.12
CA ASP A 34 -15.51 -2.41 -21.53
C ASP A 34 -14.53 -2.26 -20.37
N ASP A 35 -13.34 -2.83 -20.55
CA ASP A 35 -12.32 -2.92 -19.50
C ASP A 35 -11.57 -1.60 -19.29
N ALA A 36 -11.79 -0.58 -20.15
CA ALA A 36 -11.18 0.74 -19.99
C ALA A 36 -11.57 1.45 -18.68
N THR A 37 -12.63 0.97 -18.02
CA THR A 37 -13.11 1.49 -16.72
C THR A 37 -12.62 0.68 -15.52
N LEU A 38 -11.90 -0.42 -15.73
CA LEU A 38 -11.35 -1.28 -14.69
C LEU A 38 -9.99 -0.79 -14.22
N THR A 39 -9.96 0.43 -13.69
CA THR A 39 -8.75 1.06 -13.16
C THR A 39 -8.81 1.16 -11.64
N PRO A 40 -7.66 1.03 -10.95
CA PRO A 40 -7.55 1.39 -9.54
C PRO A 40 -8.00 2.83 -9.28
N HIS A 41 -8.49 3.08 -8.07
CA HIS A 41 -8.60 4.45 -7.58
C HIS A 41 -7.19 5.04 -7.46
N THR A 42 -7.06 6.33 -7.76
CA THR A 42 -5.77 7.05 -7.68
C THR A 42 -5.82 8.22 -6.73
N HIS A 43 -6.97 8.51 -6.13
CA HIS A 43 -7.17 9.62 -5.22
C HIS A 43 -7.71 9.10 -3.89
N PHE A 44 -7.06 9.49 -2.80
CA PHE A 44 -7.32 8.94 -1.47
C PHE A 44 -7.42 10.04 -0.43
N VAL A 45 -8.38 9.92 0.49
CA VAL A 45 -8.50 10.76 1.67
C VAL A 45 -8.34 9.88 2.92
N MET A 46 -7.24 10.07 3.65
CA MET A 46 -6.83 9.21 4.75
C MET A 46 -6.24 10.02 5.90
N ALA A 47 -6.78 9.83 7.11
CA ALA A 47 -6.22 10.36 8.34
C ALA A 47 -4.96 9.60 8.74
N ALA A 48 -4.00 10.30 9.35
CA ALA A 48 -2.72 9.70 9.74
C ALA A 48 -2.82 8.68 10.88
N ASP A 49 -3.90 8.71 11.67
CA ASP A 49 -4.13 7.83 12.83
C ASP A 49 -4.75 6.46 12.47
N GLY A 50 -5.14 6.27 11.21
CA GLY A 50 -5.80 5.05 10.73
C GLY A 50 -7.33 5.03 10.88
N SER A 51 -7.92 6.07 11.48
CA SER A 51 -9.36 6.12 11.76
C SER A 51 -10.23 6.10 10.49
N SER A 52 -9.69 6.51 9.35
CA SER A 52 -10.35 6.44 8.04
C SER A 52 -10.86 5.04 7.70
N GLY A 53 -10.20 3.97 8.18
CA GLY A 53 -10.63 2.60 7.93
C GLY A 53 -12.01 2.26 8.52
N SER A 54 -12.50 3.04 9.48
CA SER A 54 -13.81 2.84 10.10
C SER A 54 -14.99 3.20 9.19
N THR A 55 -14.77 4.06 8.20
CA THR A 55 -15.80 4.60 7.31
C THR A 55 -15.50 4.45 5.82
N ALA A 56 -14.23 4.33 5.43
CA ALA A 56 -13.81 4.14 4.05
C ALA A 56 -14.30 2.80 3.48
N ARG A 57 -14.58 2.79 2.17
CA ARG A 57 -14.70 1.55 1.40
C ARG A 57 -13.31 1.03 1.09
N GLY A 58 -13.16 -0.27 0.87
CA GLY A 58 -11.82 -0.84 0.62
C GLY A 58 -11.13 -0.31 -0.65
N ALA A 59 -11.88 0.17 -1.65
CA ALA A 59 -11.32 0.83 -2.83
C ALA A 59 -10.82 2.28 -2.57
N ASP A 60 -11.26 2.89 -1.47
CA ASP A 60 -10.88 4.26 -1.06
C ASP A 60 -9.71 4.24 -0.06
N ILE A 61 -9.12 3.07 0.20
CA ILE A 61 -7.94 2.89 1.04
C ILE A 61 -6.73 2.64 0.11
N PRO A 62 -5.61 3.38 0.26
CA PRO A 62 -4.40 3.13 -0.53
C PRO A 62 -3.97 1.67 -0.43
N ASN A 63 -3.67 1.05 -1.56
CA ASN A 63 -3.13 -0.30 -1.56
C ASN A 63 -1.68 -0.27 -1.07
N ILE A 64 -1.37 -1.14 -0.09
CA ILE A 64 -0.07 -1.10 0.58
C ILE A 64 1.13 -1.39 -0.33
N ASP A 65 0.98 -2.26 -1.34
CA ASP A 65 2.06 -2.54 -2.30
C ASP A 65 2.31 -1.36 -3.22
N SER A 66 1.24 -0.69 -3.66
CA SER A 66 1.35 0.56 -4.44
C SER A 66 2.06 1.65 -3.64
N VAL A 67 1.78 1.78 -2.34
CA VAL A 67 2.46 2.74 -1.45
C VAL A 67 3.95 2.38 -1.34
N LYS A 68 4.30 1.11 -1.07
CA LYS A 68 5.70 0.67 -1.02
C LYS A 68 6.43 0.93 -2.34
N SER A 69 5.79 0.66 -3.48
CA SER A 69 6.35 0.95 -4.81
C SER A 69 6.57 2.46 -5.03
N THR A 70 5.62 3.29 -4.59
CA THR A 70 5.72 4.75 -4.64
C THR A 70 6.90 5.26 -3.81
N ILE A 71 7.03 4.79 -2.57
CA ILE A 71 8.15 5.12 -1.68
C ILE A 71 9.48 4.70 -2.33
N ARG A 72 9.59 3.47 -2.84
CA ARG A 72 10.81 3.01 -3.51
C ARG A 72 11.17 3.86 -4.71
N THR A 73 10.18 4.28 -5.50
CA THR A 73 10.42 5.19 -6.64
C THR A 73 10.93 6.56 -6.17
N TYR A 74 10.35 7.11 -5.10
CA TYR A 74 10.74 8.39 -4.51
C TYR A 74 12.18 8.41 -3.97
N TYR A 75 12.64 7.30 -3.39
CA TYR A 75 14.05 7.13 -2.98
C TYR A 75 14.95 6.57 -4.09
N ASN A 76 14.40 6.27 -5.29
CA ASN A 76 15.07 5.55 -6.37
C ASN A 76 15.76 4.26 -5.87
N ALA A 77 15.06 3.50 -5.03
CA ALA A 77 15.59 2.36 -4.33
C ALA A 77 15.64 1.11 -5.23
N SER A 78 16.65 0.27 -4.98
CA SER A 78 16.74 -1.05 -5.60
C SER A 78 15.66 -2.00 -5.08
N SER A 79 15.50 -3.15 -5.74
CA SER A 79 14.60 -4.22 -5.27
C SER A 79 15.02 -4.80 -3.90
N ALA A 80 16.23 -4.51 -3.42
CA ALA A 80 16.70 -4.88 -2.09
C ALA A 80 16.39 -3.83 -1.02
N GLY A 81 15.63 -2.78 -1.33
CA GLY A 81 15.26 -1.73 -0.38
C GLY A 81 16.42 -0.81 0.01
N ILE A 82 17.39 -0.64 -0.88
CA ILE A 82 18.54 0.25 -0.69
C ILE A 82 18.34 1.50 -1.55
N ALA A 83 18.31 2.68 -0.92
CA ALA A 83 18.12 3.97 -1.61
C ALA A 83 19.31 4.33 -2.49
N ASN A 84 19.03 5.04 -3.59
CA ASN A 84 20.09 5.70 -4.35
C ASN A 84 20.72 6.82 -3.52
N LYS A 85 22.05 6.88 -3.47
CA LYS A 85 22.80 7.85 -2.65
C LYS A 85 23.20 9.12 -3.41
N ASP A 86 23.04 9.12 -4.74
CA ASP A 86 23.50 10.18 -5.62
C ASP A 86 22.34 11.01 -6.20
N SER A 87 21.27 10.33 -6.65
CA SER A 87 20.15 10.94 -7.36
C SER A 87 18.83 10.20 -7.12
N SER A 88 17.87 10.94 -6.58
CA SER A 88 16.47 10.54 -6.41
C SER A 88 15.57 11.78 -6.28
N PRO A 89 14.25 11.64 -6.45
CA PRO A 89 13.28 12.65 -6.05
C PRO A 89 13.48 13.14 -4.61
N TYR A 90 13.69 12.24 -3.64
CA TYR A 90 14.01 12.58 -2.25
C TYR A 90 15.24 13.49 -2.12
N ILE A 91 16.37 13.12 -2.73
CA ILE A 91 17.61 13.93 -2.69
C ILE A 91 17.38 15.31 -3.30
N THR A 92 16.59 15.38 -4.38
CA THR A 92 16.27 16.65 -5.04
C THR A 92 15.42 17.54 -4.13
N GLU A 93 14.43 16.97 -3.45
CA GLU A 93 13.56 17.68 -2.51
C GLU A 93 14.33 18.18 -1.28
N ILE A 94 15.15 17.32 -0.64
CA ILE A 94 15.98 17.70 0.51
C ILE A 94 16.93 18.85 0.15
N LYS A 95 17.66 18.75 -0.96
CA LYS A 95 18.56 19.83 -1.40
C LYS A 95 17.83 21.14 -1.69
N ALA A 96 16.62 21.08 -2.23
CA ALA A 96 15.79 22.26 -2.44
C ALA A 96 15.35 22.90 -1.12
N LEU A 97 14.93 22.09 -0.13
CA LEU A 97 14.58 22.55 1.21
C LEU A 97 15.79 23.20 1.91
N GLU A 98 16.95 22.53 1.90
CA GLU A 98 18.20 23.06 2.46
C GLU A 98 18.58 24.40 1.83
N ALA A 99 18.58 24.49 0.50
CA ALA A 99 18.90 25.72 -0.22
C ALA A 99 17.92 26.86 0.12
N ASN A 100 16.63 26.55 0.20
CA ASN A 100 15.60 27.52 0.56
C ASN A 100 15.80 28.03 1.99
N VAL A 101 16.08 27.15 2.95
CA VAL A 101 16.33 27.53 4.34
C VAL A 101 17.62 28.36 4.45
N LEU A 102 18.72 27.96 3.81
CA LEU A 102 19.99 28.70 3.84
C LEU A 102 19.89 30.10 3.22
N ALA A 103 19.03 30.27 2.22
CA ALA A 103 18.76 31.57 1.61
C ALA A 103 17.95 32.51 2.52
N GLN A 104 17.09 31.94 3.38
CA GLN A 104 16.21 32.70 4.27
C GLN A 104 16.84 32.98 5.64
N ILE A 105 17.68 32.07 6.16
CA ILE A 105 18.36 32.26 7.44
C ILE A 105 19.54 33.23 7.27
N PRO A 106 19.54 34.40 7.94
CA PRO A 106 20.61 35.40 7.81
C PRO A 106 21.88 34.95 8.55
N GLN A 107 22.93 35.78 8.51
CA GLN A 107 23.98 35.68 9.53
C GLN A 107 23.34 35.98 10.89
N ALA A 108 23.67 35.21 11.93
CA ALA A 108 23.14 35.37 13.28
C ALA A 108 23.34 36.83 13.76
N PRO A 109 22.26 37.60 13.94
CA PRO A 109 22.37 39.03 14.29
C PRO A 109 22.77 39.26 15.76
N ALA A 110 22.72 38.21 16.59
CA ALA A 110 23.02 38.25 18.01
C ALA A 110 23.60 36.90 18.46
N PRO A 111 24.37 36.86 19.57
CA PRO A 111 24.75 35.60 20.20
C PRO A 111 23.52 34.85 20.73
N ASN A 112 23.70 33.55 21.06
CA ASN A 112 22.69 32.67 21.65
C ASN A 112 21.50 32.30 20.76
N LEU A 113 21.59 32.49 19.45
CA LEU A 113 20.62 31.92 18.52
C LEU A 113 20.98 30.47 18.21
N ALA A 114 19.98 29.59 18.22
CA ALA A 114 20.18 28.15 18.03
C ALA A 114 19.33 27.59 16.89
N VAL A 115 19.80 26.50 16.30
CA VAL A 115 19.03 25.62 15.43
C VAL A 115 19.05 24.21 16.02
N VAL A 116 17.86 23.60 16.09
CA VAL A 116 17.66 22.26 16.62
C VAL A 116 17.40 21.30 15.47
N PHE A 117 18.02 20.13 15.53
CA PHE A 117 17.89 19.05 14.56
C PHE A 117 17.43 17.76 15.26
N ASP A 118 16.51 17.03 14.64
CA ASP A 118 16.33 15.61 14.94
C ASP A 118 17.50 14.75 14.39
N ALA A 119 17.57 13.49 14.81
CA ALA A 119 18.53 12.50 14.32
C ALA A 119 18.02 11.68 13.12
N ASP A 120 17.03 10.84 13.33
CA ASP A 120 16.64 9.77 12.39
C ASP A 120 15.88 10.38 11.19
N ASP A 121 16.32 10.09 9.98
CA ASP A 121 15.90 10.71 8.71
C ASP A 121 16.01 12.25 8.63
N THR A 122 16.60 12.88 9.65
CA THR A 122 16.95 14.30 9.67
C THR A 122 18.44 14.50 9.44
N THR A 123 19.30 13.99 10.34
CA THR A 123 20.75 14.04 10.18
C THR A 123 21.35 12.70 9.73
N LEU A 124 20.72 11.58 10.12
CA LEU A 124 21.11 10.21 9.78
C LEU A 124 19.97 9.53 9.01
N SER A 125 20.18 9.15 7.75
CA SER A 125 19.14 8.49 6.95
C SER A 125 18.96 7.03 7.38
N THR A 126 17.71 6.65 7.69
CA THR A 126 17.34 5.30 8.14
C THR A 126 16.72 4.45 7.05
N TYR A 127 16.41 5.01 5.87
CA TYR A 127 15.72 4.33 4.76
C TYR A 127 16.18 2.89 4.47
N ASP A 128 17.50 2.65 4.37
CA ASP A 128 18.02 1.31 4.05
C ASP A 128 17.72 0.27 5.15
N MET A 129 17.58 0.72 6.40
CA MET A 129 17.09 -0.09 7.50
C MET A 129 15.58 -0.30 7.35
N GLU A 130 14.83 0.78 7.12
CA GLU A 130 13.36 0.76 7.04
C GLU A 130 12.89 -0.19 5.93
N ASP A 131 13.35 -0.06 4.69
CA ASP A 131 12.95 -0.97 3.60
C ASP A 131 13.85 -2.21 3.54
N GLY A 132 15.17 -2.02 3.42
CA GLY A 132 16.09 -3.11 3.10
C GLY A 132 16.22 -4.19 4.17
N ALA A 133 16.07 -3.83 5.45
CA ALA A 133 16.21 -4.77 6.57
C ALA A 133 14.89 -5.07 7.29
N MET A 134 14.01 -4.09 7.42
CA MET A 134 12.73 -4.22 8.14
C MET A 134 11.52 -4.41 7.21
N HIS A 135 11.67 -4.12 5.91
CA HIS A 135 10.58 -4.16 4.94
C HIS A 135 9.38 -3.31 5.37
N PHE A 136 9.67 -2.14 5.94
CA PHE A 136 8.79 -1.18 6.60
C PHE A 136 8.12 -1.70 7.88
N ASN A 137 8.62 -2.76 8.53
CA ASN A 137 8.06 -3.31 9.77
C ASN A 137 9.04 -3.11 10.91
N PHE A 138 8.80 -2.07 11.69
CA PHE A 138 9.66 -1.69 12.78
C PHE A 138 10.00 -2.86 13.71
N ASP A 139 11.30 -3.15 13.83
CA ASP A 139 11.87 -4.10 14.78
C ASP A 139 12.85 -3.36 15.69
N PRO A 140 12.53 -3.17 16.98
CA PRO A 140 13.39 -2.41 17.89
C PRO A 140 14.75 -3.08 18.15
N ALA A 141 14.85 -4.41 18.06
CA ALA A 141 16.13 -5.12 18.26
C ALA A 141 17.05 -4.94 17.04
N LEU A 142 16.47 -4.97 15.83
CA LEU A 142 17.20 -4.69 14.61
C LEU A 142 17.57 -3.20 14.51
N GLN A 143 16.69 -2.28 14.91
CA GLN A 143 17.01 -0.86 15.01
C GLN A 143 18.21 -0.63 15.93
N ASN A 144 18.18 -1.23 17.12
CA ASN A 144 19.28 -1.10 18.07
C ASN A 144 20.58 -1.68 17.49
N THR A 145 20.50 -2.79 16.74
CA THR A 145 21.67 -3.34 16.03
C THR A 145 22.25 -2.34 15.04
N TYR A 146 21.42 -1.64 14.26
CA TYR A 146 21.88 -0.62 13.33
C TYR A 146 22.51 0.59 14.02
N VAL A 147 21.89 1.07 15.11
CA VAL A 147 22.40 2.18 15.91
C VAL A 147 23.75 1.84 16.52
N GLN A 148 23.86 0.72 17.23
CA GLN A 148 25.08 0.31 17.92
C GLN A 148 26.22 -0.02 16.94
N GLN A 149 25.89 -0.48 15.73
CA GLN A 149 26.86 -0.74 14.66
C GLN A 149 27.12 0.46 13.76
N ARG A 150 26.52 1.64 14.05
CA ARG A 150 26.75 2.90 13.34
C ARG A 150 26.52 2.81 11.84
N LYS A 151 25.42 2.15 11.46
CA LYS A 151 25.15 1.79 10.05
C LYS A 151 24.49 2.91 9.24
N PHE A 152 24.11 4.01 9.86
CA PHE A 152 23.32 5.02 9.17
C PHE A 152 24.23 5.99 8.40
N PRO A 153 24.02 6.15 7.08
CA PRO A 153 24.65 7.24 6.35
C PRO A 153 24.07 8.59 6.78
N ALA A 154 24.77 9.69 6.49
CA ALA A 154 24.19 11.02 6.63
C ALA A 154 22.98 11.18 5.70
N THR A 155 21.98 11.94 6.15
CA THR A 155 20.93 12.45 5.27
C THR A 155 21.57 13.27 4.14
N PRO A 156 21.20 13.06 2.86
CA PRO A 156 21.87 13.69 1.73
C PRO A 156 21.89 15.23 1.82
N GLY A 157 23.08 15.84 1.86
CA GLY A 157 23.27 17.29 1.95
C GLY A 157 23.36 17.85 3.39
N MET A 158 22.88 17.09 4.38
CA MET A 158 22.64 17.63 5.72
C MET A 158 23.92 17.97 6.49
N VAL A 159 25.04 17.27 6.23
CA VAL A 159 26.35 17.60 6.82
C VAL A 159 26.77 19.02 6.43
N ASP A 160 26.73 19.33 5.13
CA ASP A 160 27.09 20.64 4.60
C ASP A 160 26.10 21.71 5.06
N PHE A 161 24.82 21.36 5.15
CA PHE A 161 23.78 22.25 5.65
C PHE A 161 24.02 22.64 7.12
N VAL A 162 24.26 21.68 8.01
CA VAL A 162 24.56 21.93 9.43
C VAL A 162 25.81 22.79 9.58
N ALA A 163 26.88 22.47 8.85
CA ALA A 163 28.11 23.26 8.83
C ALA A 163 27.88 24.70 8.34
N ALA A 164 27.04 24.89 7.30
CA ALA A 164 26.68 26.21 6.80
C ALA A 164 25.85 27.02 7.80
N VAL A 165 24.92 26.39 8.52
CA VAL A 165 24.16 27.01 9.61
C VAL A 165 25.10 27.41 10.75
N LYS A 166 26.07 26.55 11.12
CA LYS A 166 27.09 26.88 12.12
C LYS A 166 27.96 28.05 11.68
N ALA A 167 28.38 28.09 10.41
CA ALA A 167 29.18 29.18 9.84
C ALA A 167 28.43 30.53 9.84
N LYS A 168 27.09 30.51 9.80
CA LYS A 168 26.25 31.70 9.99
C LYS A 168 26.18 32.18 11.45
N GLY A 169 26.80 31.47 12.40
CA GLY A 169 26.92 31.89 13.80
C GLY A 169 25.83 31.36 14.73
N TYR A 170 25.06 30.36 14.31
CA TYR A 170 24.07 29.69 15.15
C TYR A 170 24.70 28.57 15.99
N ASP A 171 24.20 28.39 17.20
CA ASP A 171 24.49 27.20 17.99
C ASP A 171 23.65 26.03 17.49
N ILE A 172 24.25 24.84 17.48
CA ILE A 172 23.64 23.64 16.93
C ILE A 172 23.29 22.72 18.10
N TYR A 173 22.08 22.17 18.08
CA TYR A 173 21.61 21.21 19.07
C TYR A 173 20.92 20.04 18.37
N GLY A 174 21.08 18.84 18.93
CA GLY A 174 20.37 17.64 18.50
C GLY A 174 19.35 17.19 19.54
N ILE A 175 18.17 16.72 19.13
CA ILE A 175 17.18 16.10 20.03
C ILE A 175 16.59 14.87 19.34
N THR A 176 16.80 13.68 19.89
CA THR A 176 16.35 12.41 19.27
C THR A 176 15.50 11.55 20.18
N GLY A 177 14.58 10.78 19.59
CA GLY A 177 13.83 9.74 20.29
C GLY A 177 14.67 8.52 20.68
N ARG A 178 15.89 8.37 20.14
CA ARG A 178 16.85 7.34 20.56
C ARG A 178 17.15 7.43 22.04
N THR A 179 17.42 6.29 22.64
CA THR A 179 17.59 6.18 24.09
C THR A 179 19.02 6.50 24.54
N ASN A 180 19.21 6.80 25.82
CA ASN A 180 20.53 7.16 26.36
C ASN A 180 21.59 6.06 26.23
N ASP A 181 21.22 4.78 26.19
CA ASP A 181 22.13 3.66 25.90
C ASP A 181 22.57 3.63 24.43
N GLN A 182 21.92 4.40 23.56
CA GLN A 182 22.25 4.58 22.15
C GLN A 182 23.07 5.86 21.89
N GLU A 183 23.25 6.73 22.88
CA GLU A 183 23.87 8.06 22.71
C GLU A 183 25.29 7.98 22.16
N ALA A 184 26.16 7.21 22.83
CA ALA A 184 27.56 7.11 22.44
C ALA A 184 27.74 6.55 21.01
N ALA A 185 26.91 5.59 20.62
CA ALA A 185 26.93 5.04 19.27
C ALA A 185 26.38 6.05 18.25
N THR A 186 25.35 6.81 18.61
CA THR A 186 24.75 7.85 17.74
C THR A 186 25.74 8.99 17.49
N LEU A 187 26.36 9.55 18.53
CA LEU A 187 27.39 10.58 18.40
C LEU A 187 28.56 10.11 17.56
N ALA A 188 29.02 8.88 17.78
CA ALA A 188 30.09 8.32 16.97
C ALA A 188 29.68 8.09 15.51
N ASN A 189 28.44 7.68 15.24
CA ASN A 189 27.94 7.57 13.86
C ASN A 189 27.88 8.96 13.18
N LEU A 190 27.38 9.99 13.88
CA LEU A 190 27.37 11.37 13.37
C LEU A 190 28.79 11.83 13.00
N GLN A 191 29.77 11.55 13.87
CA GLN A 191 31.18 11.83 13.59
C GLN A 191 31.69 11.04 12.38
N ASP A 192 31.40 9.73 12.31
CA ASP A 192 31.83 8.84 11.22
C ASP A 192 31.32 9.31 9.85
N VAL A 193 30.18 10.00 9.79
CA VAL A 193 29.59 10.54 8.54
C VAL A 193 29.88 12.02 8.30
N GLY A 194 30.65 12.67 9.17
CA GLY A 194 31.24 14.00 8.91
C GLY A 194 30.70 15.16 9.75
N TYR A 195 29.78 14.95 10.69
CA TYR A 195 29.35 16.01 11.60
C TYR A 195 30.42 16.29 12.66
N THR A 196 30.64 17.57 12.96
CA THR A 196 31.57 18.02 14.01
C THR A 196 30.90 18.89 15.08
N GLU A 197 29.63 19.22 14.87
CA GLU A 197 28.84 20.16 15.65
C GLU A 197 28.08 19.51 16.79
N PHE A 198 28.08 18.18 16.91
CA PHE A 198 27.35 17.43 17.93
C PHE A 198 28.31 16.72 18.90
N ASP A 199 28.06 16.88 20.19
CA ASP A 199 28.70 16.18 21.29
C ASP A 199 27.69 15.93 22.43
N ALA A 200 28.18 15.40 23.56
CA ALA A 200 27.32 15.05 24.69
C ALA A 200 26.68 16.28 25.40
N ASP A 201 27.21 17.49 25.18
CA ASP A 201 26.70 18.70 25.83
C ASP A 201 25.56 19.35 25.04
N ASN A 202 25.44 19.05 23.74
CA ASN A 202 24.42 19.64 22.86
C ASN A 202 23.57 18.63 22.07
N PHE A 203 23.72 17.32 22.32
CA PHE A 203 22.90 16.28 21.71
C PHE A 203 22.10 15.51 22.77
N PHE A 204 20.78 15.68 22.78
CA PHE A 204 19.89 15.13 23.79
C PHE A 204 19.22 13.84 23.30
N THR A 205 19.34 12.78 24.12
CA THR A 205 18.65 11.49 23.94
C THR A 205 17.50 11.30 24.94
N LYS A 206 16.52 10.46 24.59
CA LYS A 206 15.41 10.11 25.49
C LYS A 206 15.93 9.14 26.58
N TRP A 207 15.45 9.28 27.80
CA TRP A 207 15.85 8.35 28.87
C TRP A 207 15.14 7.00 28.73
N THR A 208 15.83 5.91 29.07
CA THR A 208 15.21 4.58 29.20
C THR A 208 14.51 4.43 30.55
N ALA A 209 13.24 4.02 30.53
CA ALA A 209 12.51 3.53 31.71
C ALA A 209 12.45 1.97 31.80
N GLN A 210 13.12 1.22 30.91
CA GLN A 210 12.96 -0.24 30.77
C GLN A 210 14.11 -1.07 31.42
N PRO A 211 13.84 -2.34 31.82
CA PRO A 211 14.78 -3.18 32.55
C PRO A 211 15.86 -3.78 31.64
N GLY A 212 17.13 -3.70 32.04
CA GLY A 212 18.26 -4.35 31.37
C GLY A 212 19.38 -3.40 30.93
N GLY A 213 19.12 -2.09 30.89
CA GLY A 213 20.13 -1.04 30.76
C GLY A 213 20.35 -0.28 32.08
N THR A 214 21.37 0.58 32.12
CA THR A 214 21.50 1.60 33.17
C THR A 214 20.37 2.61 33.00
N ALA A 215 19.28 2.42 33.76
CA ALA A 215 18.15 3.34 33.77
C ALA A 215 18.64 4.74 34.18
N LEU A 216 18.54 5.72 33.28
CA LEU A 216 18.68 7.11 33.65
C LEU A 216 17.32 7.63 34.13
N PRO A 217 17.29 8.39 35.23
CA PRO A 217 16.06 9.04 35.66
C PRO A 217 15.60 10.02 34.59
N GLN A 218 14.28 10.20 34.50
CA GLN A 218 13.68 11.29 33.71
C GLN A 218 14.37 12.62 34.07
N PRO A 219 14.82 13.41 33.08
CA PRO A 219 15.42 14.71 33.36
C PRO A 219 14.44 15.62 34.09
N SER A 220 14.92 16.40 35.05
CA SER A 220 14.05 17.24 35.90
C SER A 220 13.31 18.35 35.13
N TYR A 221 13.77 18.69 33.93
CA TYR A 221 13.13 19.66 33.04
C TYR A 221 12.00 19.06 32.19
N VAL A 222 11.85 17.73 32.18
CA VAL A 222 10.78 17.06 31.45
C VAL A 222 9.58 16.83 32.37
N ASP A 223 8.41 17.27 31.94
CA ASP A 223 7.12 17.00 32.56
C ASP A 223 6.26 16.18 31.59
N CYS A 224 5.87 14.98 32.02
CA CYS A 224 5.15 14.00 31.19
C CYS A 224 3.65 13.97 31.52
N ALA A 225 3.10 15.06 32.06
CA ALA A 225 1.68 15.17 32.40
C ALA A 225 0.89 16.01 31.38
N ALA A 226 1.50 16.45 30.29
CA ALA A 226 0.88 17.38 29.35
C ALA A 226 -0.19 16.71 28.46
N ASP A 227 -0.13 15.38 28.30
CA ASP A 227 -1.08 14.60 27.52
C ASP A 227 -2.22 13.94 28.33
N SER A 228 -2.35 14.29 29.60
CA SER A 228 -3.31 13.68 30.55
C SER A 228 -3.06 12.19 30.87
N ASP A 229 -1.95 11.61 30.42
CA ASP A 229 -1.45 10.28 30.81
C ASP A 229 -0.03 10.38 31.40
N ALA A 230 0.05 10.83 32.66
CA ALA A 230 1.30 10.89 33.43
C ALA A 230 2.02 9.53 33.62
N SER A 231 1.47 8.42 33.13
CA SER A 231 2.12 7.10 33.17
C SER A 231 3.12 6.87 32.03
N LYS A 232 3.11 7.71 30.98
CA LYS A 232 4.03 7.59 29.82
C LYS A 232 4.41 8.96 29.28
N CYS A 233 5.70 9.19 29.05
CA CYS A 233 6.12 10.38 28.31
C CYS A 233 6.09 10.12 26.80
N SER A 234 5.25 10.86 26.10
CA SER A 234 5.24 10.87 24.64
C SER A 234 6.56 11.40 24.06
N THR A 235 6.83 11.11 22.79
CA THR A 235 7.97 11.70 22.08
C THR A 235 7.83 13.22 21.99
N VAL A 236 6.61 13.72 21.80
CA VAL A 236 6.32 15.16 21.72
C VAL A 236 6.67 15.86 23.02
N GLU A 237 6.20 15.35 24.17
CA GLU A 237 6.49 15.96 25.48
C GLU A 237 7.97 16.02 25.78
N TYR A 238 8.70 14.92 25.56
CA TYR A 238 10.14 14.90 25.74
C TYR A 238 10.84 15.93 24.85
N LYS A 239 10.54 15.96 23.55
CA LYS A 239 11.21 16.88 22.61
C LYS A 239 10.86 18.34 22.92
N ALA A 240 9.60 18.63 23.22
CA ALA A 240 9.15 19.98 23.59
C ALA A 240 9.79 20.48 24.89
N ALA A 241 9.82 19.64 25.94
CA ALA A 241 10.47 19.98 27.20
C ALA A 241 11.98 20.19 27.04
N THR A 242 12.63 19.42 26.16
CA THR A 242 14.06 19.58 25.86
C THR A 242 14.33 20.89 25.11
N ARG A 243 13.47 21.28 24.14
CA ARG A 243 13.58 22.61 23.51
C ARG A 243 13.35 23.74 24.51
N ARG A 244 12.41 23.58 25.44
CA ARG A 244 12.22 24.52 26.54
C ARG A 244 13.47 24.62 27.43
N HIS A 245 14.10 23.51 27.76
CA HIS A 245 15.37 23.49 28.51
C HIS A 245 16.47 24.28 27.77
N ILE A 246 16.64 24.05 26.46
CA ILE A 246 17.58 24.81 25.63
C ILE A 246 17.27 26.32 25.66
N GLN A 247 15.99 26.68 25.65
CA GLN A 247 15.58 28.09 25.69
C GLN A 247 15.79 28.73 27.07
N ASP A 248 15.20 28.14 28.10
CA ASP A 248 15.04 28.75 29.41
C ASP A 248 16.29 28.58 30.27
N ASP A 249 16.91 27.38 30.24
CA ASP A 249 18.02 27.03 31.13
C ASP A 249 19.38 27.26 30.46
N LEU A 250 19.50 27.01 29.15
CA LEU A 250 20.73 27.27 28.38
C LEU A 250 20.75 28.67 27.73
N GLY A 251 19.67 29.44 27.89
CA GLY A 251 19.58 30.83 27.46
C GLY A 251 19.61 31.03 25.94
N LYS A 252 19.18 30.03 25.17
CA LYS A 252 19.16 30.10 23.69
C LYS A 252 17.82 30.60 23.17
N THR A 253 17.83 31.20 21.99
CA THR A 253 16.60 31.39 21.20
C THR A 253 16.66 30.44 20.02
N ILE A 254 15.81 29.42 20.01
CA ILE A 254 15.73 28.46 18.92
C ILE A 254 15.02 29.13 17.74
N VAL A 255 15.78 29.45 16.69
CA VAL A 255 15.27 30.13 15.50
C VAL A 255 14.61 29.14 14.56
N LEU A 256 15.25 27.98 14.35
CA LEU A 256 14.73 26.89 13.52
C LEU A 256 14.76 25.58 14.30
N ASN A 257 13.73 24.77 14.11
CA ASN A 257 13.64 23.39 14.55
C ASN A 257 13.32 22.51 13.36
N ILE A 258 14.15 21.52 13.09
CA ILE A 258 14.15 20.74 11.85
C ILE A 258 14.01 19.26 12.20
N GLY A 259 13.03 18.60 11.59
CA GLY A 259 12.73 17.19 11.85
C GLY A 259 11.88 16.56 10.75
N ASP A 260 11.92 15.24 10.66
CA ASP A 260 11.20 14.45 9.67
C ASP A 260 9.80 14.02 10.15
N GLN A 261 9.48 14.22 11.43
CA GLN A 261 8.16 13.92 12.01
C GLN A 261 7.52 15.16 12.61
N PHE A 262 6.18 15.18 12.61
CA PHE A 262 5.44 16.23 13.34
C PHE A 262 5.75 16.21 14.84
N SER A 263 6.08 15.05 15.41
CA SER A 263 6.49 14.93 16.81
C SER A 263 7.76 15.71 17.16
N ASP A 264 8.57 16.05 16.17
CA ASP A 264 9.81 16.81 16.37
C ASP A 264 9.52 18.30 16.45
N LEU A 265 8.44 18.73 15.80
CA LEU A 265 8.10 20.12 15.53
C LEU A 265 7.07 20.69 16.50
N GLN A 266 6.22 19.82 17.05
CA GLN A 266 5.11 20.19 17.92
C GLN A 266 5.53 20.43 19.37
N GLY A 267 4.73 21.25 20.08
CA GLY A 267 4.95 21.62 21.48
C GLY A 267 5.72 22.93 21.69
N GLY A 268 6.03 23.67 20.63
CA GLY A 268 6.57 25.03 20.70
C GLY A 268 8.08 25.12 20.98
N TYR A 269 8.51 26.26 21.51
CA TYR A 269 9.91 26.63 21.85
C TYR A 269 10.86 26.75 20.66
N ALA A 270 10.34 27.02 19.46
CA ALA A 270 11.10 27.42 18.29
C ALA A 270 10.32 28.52 17.54
N LEU A 271 11.03 29.46 16.90
CA LEU A 271 10.38 30.52 16.12
C LEU A 271 9.78 29.98 14.81
N HIS A 272 10.46 29.02 14.19
CA HIS A 272 10.00 28.37 12.97
C HIS A 272 10.35 26.88 12.97
N ASN A 273 9.54 26.12 12.25
CA ASN A 273 9.71 24.69 12.04
C ASN A 273 9.99 24.38 10.56
N VAL A 274 10.81 23.37 10.30
CA VAL A 274 11.05 22.82 8.97
C VAL A 274 10.79 21.31 9.02
N LYS A 275 9.73 20.87 8.32
CA LYS A 275 9.39 19.46 8.16
C LYS A 275 10.15 18.88 6.98
N LEU A 276 10.95 17.86 7.23
CA LEU A 276 11.55 17.04 6.18
C LEU A 276 10.59 15.92 5.76
N PRO A 277 10.57 15.51 4.48
CA PRO A 277 9.71 14.45 4.00
C PRO A 277 10.07 13.09 4.60
N ASN A 278 9.07 12.37 5.12
CA ASN A 278 9.24 10.96 5.50
C ASN A 278 7.95 10.13 5.36
N PRO A 279 7.82 9.33 4.28
CA PRO A 279 6.69 8.42 4.10
C PRO A 279 6.91 7.01 4.69
N THR A 280 8.07 6.74 5.31
CA THR A 280 8.53 5.38 5.65
C THR A 280 8.14 4.88 7.04
N TYR A 281 7.87 5.77 7.99
CA TYR A 281 7.30 5.46 9.30
C TYR A 281 6.54 6.66 9.86
N TYR A 282 5.61 6.40 10.78
CA TYR A 282 4.84 7.46 11.44
C TYR A 282 4.99 7.41 12.96
N LEU A 283 5.44 8.51 13.57
CA LEU A 283 5.39 8.68 15.01
C LEU A 283 4.12 9.42 15.41
N PRO A 284 3.24 8.82 16.25
CA PRO A 284 2.05 9.49 16.74
C PRO A 284 2.40 10.83 17.37
N SER A 285 1.78 11.86 16.82
CA SER A 285 1.87 13.22 17.30
C SER A 285 0.59 13.51 18.08
N LEU A 286 0.76 14.01 19.30
CA LEU A 286 -0.35 14.55 20.08
C LEU A 286 -0.52 15.99 19.65
N ASP A 287 -1.73 16.37 19.25
CA ASP A 287 -2.10 17.77 19.10
C ASP A 287 -2.09 18.41 20.49
N LEU A 288 -0.91 18.86 20.93
CA LEU A 288 -0.77 19.68 22.13
C LEU A 288 -1.51 20.97 21.78
N THR A 289 -2.67 21.15 22.40
CA THR A 289 -3.82 22.01 22.02
C THR A 289 -3.58 23.52 21.85
N THR A 290 -2.36 23.97 21.60
CA THR A 290 -2.02 25.36 21.28
C THR A 290 -0.88 25.39 20.26
N PRO A 291 -1.16 25.65 18.97
CA PRO A 291 -0.14 26.07 18.02
C PRO A 291 0.54 27.32 18.58
N GLY A 292 1.86 27.28 18.72
CA GLY A 292 2.64 28.48 19.04
C GLY A 292 2.54 29.49 17.89
N PRO A 293 2.76 30.80 18.16
CA PRO A 293 2.80 31.80 17.09
C PRO A 293 3.87 31.42 16.05
N GLY A 294 3.47 31.07 14.82
CA GLY A 294 4.38 30.71 13.73
C GLY A 294 4.25 29.29 13.17
N ASP A 295 3.28 28.49 13.60
CA ASP A 295 3.02 27.12 13.12
C ASP A 295 1.91 27.11 12.03
N PRO A 296 2.22 27.13 10.71
CA PRO A 296 1.20 27.33 9.69
C PRO A 296 0.49 26.04 9.25
N ALA A 297 0.91 24.85 9.68
CA ALA A 297 0.20 23.58 9.47
C ALA A 297 0.91 22.42 10.21
N GLY A 298 0.77 22.34 11.53
CA GLY A 298 1.32 21.25 12.35
C GLY A 298 0.58 19.91 12.22
N GLN A 299 -0.02 19.61 11.06
CA GLN A 299 -0.80 18.39 10.84
C GLN A 299 -0.36 17.65 9.57
N PRO A 300 -0.36 16.30 9.59
CA PRO A 300 -0.09 15.50 8.40
C PRO A 300 -1.05 15.81 7.24
N ARG A 301 -0.54 15.72 6.00
CA ARG A 301 -1.39 15.71 4.80
C ARG A 301 -2.36 14.54 4.87
N THR A 302 -3.59 14.74 4.41
CA THR A 302 -4.65 13.71 4.44
C THR A 302 -5.23 13.38 3.07
N GLU A 303 -4.76 14.01 2.00
CA GLU A 303 -5.26 13.85 0.65
C GLU A 303 -4.11 13.54 -0.30
N PHE A 304 -4.21 12.43 -1.04
CA PHE A 304 -3.10 11.86 -1.80
C PHE A 304 -3.54 11.45 -3.21
N ASP A 305 -2.71 11.80 -4.20
CA ASP A 305 -2.84 11.33 -5.57
C ASP A 305 -1.71 10.34 -5.88
N MET A 306 -2.05 9.07 -6.11
CA MET A 306 -1.08 7.99 -6.24
C MET A 306 -1.51 6.97 -7.30
N ALA A 307 -0.65 6.72 -8.27
CA ALA A 307 -0.80 5.66 -9.26
C ALA A 307 -0.54 4.28 -8.62
N ALA A 308 -1.29 3.27 -9.06
CA ALA A 308 -1.18 1.93 -8.49
C ALA A 308 0.14 1.21 -8.79
N ASP A 309 0.86 1.62 -9.84
CA ASP A 309 2.16 1.06 -10.23
C ASP A 309 3.35 1.66 -9.44
N GLY A 310 3.10 2.68 -8.63
CA GLY A 310 4.12 3.40 -7.86
C GLY A 310 4.82 4.54 -8.61
N SER A 311 4.47 4.80 -9.87
CA SER A 311 5.12 5.83 -10.70
C SER A 311 5.00 7.24 -10.12
N SER A 312 3.98 7.50 -9.29
CA SER A 312 3.81 8.78 -8.59
C SER A 312 5.01 9.19 -7.76
N GLY A 313 5.83 8.26 -7.27
CA GLY A 313 7.03 8.60 -6.49
C GLY A 313 8.08 9.37 -7.29
N ALA A 314 8.00 9.38 -8.62
CA ALA A 314 8.89 10.16 -9.48
C ALA A 314 8.54 11.65 -9.52
N THR A 315 7.32 12.03 -9.14
CA THR A 315 6.79 13.40 -9.29
C THR A 315 6.22 14.00 -8.01
N GLU A 316 5.63 13.18 -7.14
CA GLU A 316 5.13 13.62 -5.83
C GLU A 316 6.30 13.87 -4.87
N GLY A 317 6.20 14.93 -4.08
CA GLY A 317 7.08 15.12 -2.92
C GLY A 317 6.76 14.11 -1.82
N GLY A 318 7.66 13.94 -0.85
CA GLY A 318 7.50 12.88 0.15
C GLY A 318 6.25 13.02 1.02
N GLU A 319 5.81 14.25 1.33
CA GLU A 319 4.53 14.51 2.03
C GLU A 319 3.30 14.24 1.14
N GLY A 320 3.48 14.09 -0.18
CA GLY A 320 2.44 13.66 -1.13
C GLY A 320 2.29 12.14 -1.25
N ILE A 321 3.10 11.37 -0.54
CA ILE A 321 3.03 9.92 -0.49
C ILE A 321 2.36 9.52 0.84
N PRO A 322 1.32 8.67 0.83
CA PRO A 322 0.73 8.16 2.07
C PRO A 322 1.78 7.49 2.94
N ASN A 323 1.83 7.86 4.22
CA ASN A 323 2.75 7.22 5.15
C ASN A 323 2.36 5.74 5.36
N ILE A 324 3.34 4.84 5.24
CA ILE A 324 3.10 3.40 5.23
C ILE A 324 2.48 2.88 6.54
N ASP A 325 2.81 3.46 7.70
CA ASP A 325 2.25 3.05 8.99
C ASP A 325 0.79 3.49 9.13
N SER A 326 0.45 4.69 8.66
CA SER A 326 -0.93 5.18 8.60
C SER A 326 -1.80 4.32 7.68
N VAL A 327 -1.25 3.85 6.55
CA VAL A 327 -1.92 2.91 5.63
C VAL A 327 -2.15 1.56 6.33
N LYS A 328 -1.14 0.99 6.99
CA LYS A 328 -1.30 -0.26 7.78
C LYS A 328 -2.37 -0.12 8.86
N SER A 329 -2.38 1.00 9.59
CA SER A 329 -3.38 1.28 10.63
C SER A 329 -4.79 1.39 10.04
N THR A 330 -4.94 2.05 8.89
CA THR A 330 -6.21 2.18 8.16
C THR A 330 -6.73 0.82 7.69
N ILE A 331 -5.87 -0.01 7.09
CA ILE A 331 -6.19 -1.37 6.67
C ILE A 331 -6.65 -2.20 7.88
N ARG A 332 -5.89 -2.21 8.96
CA ARG A 332 -6.25 -2.94 10.18
C ARG A 332 -7.60 -2.49 10.74
N THR A 333 -7.87 -1.19 10.75
CA THR A 333 -9.17 -0.65 11.18
C THR A 333 -10.31 -1.12 10.28
N TYR A 334 -10.11 -1.11 8.95
CA TYR A 334 -11.10 -1.58 7.97
C TYR A 334 -11.45 -3.07 8.11
N TYR A 335 -10.48 -3.91 8.45
CA TYR A 335 -10.71 -5.33 8.75
C TYR A 335 -11.12 -5.60 10.21
N GLY A 336 -11.14 -4.58 11.07
CA GLY A 336 -11.35 -4.72 12.51
C GLY A 336 -10.30 -5.61 13.18
N ALA A 337 -9.06 -5.54 12.70
CA ALA A 337 -8.02 -6.50 13.01
C ALA A 337 -7.34 -6.21 14.36
N VAL A 338 -7.00 -7.28 15.08
CA VAL A 338 -6.20 -7.22 16.32
C VAL A 338 -5.05 -8.21 16.19
N ASN A 339 -3.82 -7.76 16.45
CA ASN A 339 -2.59 -8.56 16.26
C ASN A 339 -2.51 -9.20 14.86
N GLY A 340 -2.85 -8.42 13.83
CA GLY A 340 -2.83 -8.86 12.44
C GLY A 340 -3.93 -9.85 12.02
N ARG A 341 -4.92 -10.12 12.88
CA ARG A 341 -6.02 -11.05 12.59
C ARG A 341 -7.32 -10.31 12.39
N ALA A 342 -8.00 -10.55 11.28
CA ALA A 342 -9.22 -9.84 10.94
C ALA A 342 -10.41 -10.23 11.83
N ASN A 343 -11.30 -9.27 12.11
CA ASN A 343 -12.62 -9.59 12.63
C ASN A 343 -13.52 -10.11 11.51
N THR A 344 -13.73 -11.43 11.48
CA THR A 344 -14.53 -12.12 10.45
C THR A 344 -16.04 -11.98 10.63
N SER A 345 -16.49 -11.36 11.73
CA SER A 345 -17.91 -11.27 12.08
C SER A 345 -18.47 -9.84 11.92
N ALA A 346 -17.71 -8.85 12.37
CA ALA A 346 -18.10 -7.45 12.40
C ALA A 346 -16.89 -6.53 12.16
N SER A 347 -16.86 -5.93 10.97
CA SER A 347 -15.92 -4.90 10.56
C SER A 347 -16.49 -4.12 9.37
N PRO A 348 -15.92 -2.96 9.02
CA PRO A 348 -16.22 -2.27 7.76
C PRO A 348 -16.10 -3.20 6.54
N TYR A 349 -15.01 -3.98 6.43
CA TYR A 349 -14.83 -5.00 5.38
C TYR A 349 -15.98 -6.01 5.32
N VAL A 350 -16.33 -6.62 6.46
CA VAL A 350 -17.41 -7.61 6.52
C VAL A 350 -18.76 -6.99 6.12
N SER A 351 -18.99 -5.72 6.49
CA SER A 351 -20.22 -5.00 6.15
C SER A 351 -20.32 -4.73 4.65
N GLU A 352 -19.22 -4.24 4.04
CA GLU A 352 -19.12 -4.03 2.60
C GLU A 352 -19.30 -5.35 1.82
N MET A 353 -18.62 -6.41 2.24
CA MET A 353 -18.72 -7.73 1.63
C MET A 353 -20.13 -8.33 1.73
N LYS A 354 -20.82 -8.15 2.87
CA LYS A 354 -22.22 -8.58 3.02
C LYS A 354 -23.17 -7.82 2.09
N ALA A 355 -22.98 -6.51 1.92
CA ALA A 355 -23.77 -5.69 1.02
C ALA A 355 -23.57 -6.08 -0.46
N LEU A 356 -22.31 -6.31 -0.86
CA LEU A 356 -21.95 -6.83 -2.19
C LEU A 356 -22.58 -8.21 -2.41
N ALA A 357 -22.41 -9.13 -1.46
CA ALA A 357 -22.96 -10.47 -1.55
C ALA A 357 -24.48 -10.50 -1.64
N ALA A 358 -25.19 -9.62 -0.91
CA ALA A 358 -26.64 -9.48 -1.00
C ALA A 358 -27.07 -9.04 -2.40
N THR A 359 -26.46 -7.96 -2.91
CA THR A 359 -26.74 -7.41 -4.24
C THR A 359 -26.51 -8.43 -5.34
N TRP A 360 -25.38 -9.13 -5.30
CA TRP A 360 -25.00 -10.05 -6.36
C TRP A 360 -25.70 -11.40 -6.28
N SER A 361 -26.05 -11.88 -5.09
CA SER A 361 -26.87 -13.10 -4.96
C SER A 361 -28.17 -12.97 -5.76
N ASP A 362 -28.86 -11.83 -5.65
CA ASP A 362 -30.13 -11.61 -6.35
C ASP A 362 -29.95 -11.45 -7.87
N LYS A 363 -28.90 -10.73 -8.29
CA LYS A 363 -28.56 -10.57 -9.72
C LYS A 363 -28.20 -11.91 -10.36
N LEU A 364 -27.40 -12.73 -9.69
CA LEU A 364 -27.00 -14.05 -10.16
C LEU A 364 -28.17 -15.01 -10.21
N ALA A 365 -29.03 -15.05 -9.18
CA ALA A 365 -30.21 -15.92 -9.20
C ALA A 365 -31.05 -15.69 -10.46
N LYS A 366 -31.32 -14.43 -10.79
CA LYS A 366 -32.09 -14.03 -12.00
C LYS A 366 -31.33 -14.36 -13.29
N SER A 367 -30.03 -14.10 -13.35
CA SER A 367 -29.22 -14.28 -14.57
C SER A 367 -29.00 -15.77 -14.88
N CYS A 368 -28.66 -16.57 -13.88
CA CYS A 368 -28.50 -18.02 -13.99
C CYS A 368 -29.82 -18.69 -14.41
N ALA A 369 -30.92 -18.40 -13.71
CA ALA A 369 -32.21 -18.99 -14.04
C ALA A 369 -32.68 -18.61 -15.45
N ARG A 370 -32.41 -17.37 -15.88
CA ARG A 370 -32.71 -16.91 -17.25
C ARG A 370 -31.86 -17.64 -18.29
N GLY A 371 -30.57 -17.81 -18.06
CA GLY A 371 -29.68 -18.57 -18.94
C GLY A 371 -30.19 -20.00 -19.15
N VAL A 372 -30.52 -20.68 -18.05
CA VAL A 372 -31.11 -22.04 -18.11
C VAL A 372 -32.41 -22.07 -18.90
N ARG A 373 -33.35 -21.14 -18.66
CA ARG A 373 -34.62 -21.06 -19.40
C ARG A 373 -34.44 -20.80 -20.90
N LYS A 374 -33.33 -20.17 -21.28
CA LYS A 374 -32.96 -19.93 -22.69
C LYS A 374 -32.13 -21.07 -23.29
N HIS A 375 -32.04 -22.21 -22.60
CA HIS A 375 -31.20 -23.35 -23.00
C HIS A 375 -29.72 -22.98 -23.18
N GLN A 376 -29.26 -21.93 -22.50
CA GLN A 376 -27.84 -21.59 -22.40
C GLN A 376 -27.20 -22.40 -21.26
N LYS A 377 -25.87 -22.47 -21.24
CA LYS A 377 -25.10 -23.04 -20.13
C LYS A 377 -24.47 -21.90 -19.30
N PRO A 378 -25.22 -21.20 -18.43
CA PRO A 378 -24.67 -20.06 -17.71
C PRO A 378 -23.58 -20.52 -16.73
N ALA A 379 -22.55 -19.71 -16.55
CA ALA A 379 -21.46 -19.95 -15.61
C ALA A 379 -21.07 -18.67 -14.87
N VAL A 380 -20.48 -18.81 -13.68
CA VAL A 380 -19.88 -17.72 -12.93
C VAL A 380 -18.44 -18.10 -12.61
N VAL A 381 -17.52 -17.19 -12.91
CA VAL A 381 -16.09 -17.33 -12.60
C VAL A 381 -15.80 -16.64 -11.27
N PHE A 382 -15.04 -17.30 -10.41
CA PHE A 382 -14.57 -16.79 -9.13
C PHE A 382 -13.06 -16.98 -9.01
N ASP A 383 -12.36 -15.93 -8.61
CA ASP A 383 -11.01 -16.05 -8.07
C ASP A 383 -11.00 -16.79 -6.70
N ALA A 384 -9.81 -17.21 -6.27
CA ALA A 384 -9.58 -17.85 -4.98
C ALA A 384 -9.28 -16.83 -3.88
N ASP A 385 -8.12 -16.18 -3.94
CA ASP A 385 -7.54 -15.40 -2.85
C ASP A 385 -8.33 -14.10 -2.68
N ASP A 386 -8.74 -13.79 -1.45
CA ASP A 386 -9.67 -12.71 -1.05
C ASP A 386 -11.03 -12.63 -1.79
N THR A 387 -11.29 -13.53 -2.73
CA THR A 387 -12.56 -13.64 -3.44
C THR A 387 -13.43 -14.78 -2.92
N THR A 388 -12.85 -15.96 -2.70
CA THR A 388 -13.55 -17.09 -2.07
C THR A 388 -12.86 -17.59 -0.81
N LEU A 389 -11.55 -17.41 -0.69
CA LEU A 389 -10.74 -17.72 0.48
C LEU A 389 -10.07 -16.43 0.96
N MET A 390 -10.40 -15.96 2.15
CA MET A 390 -9.86 -14.72 2.70
C MET A 390 -8.43 -14.94 3.20
N THR A 391 -7.47 -14.15 2.70
CA THR A 391 -6.04 -14.31 3.00
C THR A 391 -5.52 -13.32 4.03
N TYR A 392 -6.30 -12.33 4.48
CA TYR A 392 -5.87 -11.27 5.42
C TYR A 392 -4.96 -11.73 6.58
N ASP A 393 -5.32 -12.79 7.30
CA ASP A 393 -4.53 -13.28 8.45
C ASP A 393 -3.12 -13.75 8.02
N MET A 394 -2.98 -14.23 6.80
CA MET A 394 -1.66 -14.52 6.21
C MET A 394 -0.94 -13.22 5.88
N GLU A 395 -1.62 -12.28 5.21
CA GLU A 395 -1.04 -11.00 4.78
C GLU A 395 -0.50 -10.19 5.97
N ASP A 396 -1.27 -10.01 7.04
CA ASP A 396 -0.86 -9.15 8.17
C ASP A 396 -0.19 -9.94 9.30
N ALA A 397 -0.85 -10.95 9.87
CA ALA A 397 -0.30 -11.65 11.06
C ALA A 397 0.91 -12.53 10.77
N ALA A 398 1.06 -13.08 9.55
CA ALA A 398 2.19 -13.94 9.22
C ALA A 398 3.26 -13.23 8.37
N MET A 399 2.84 -12.40 7.41
CA MET A 399 3.74 -11.75 6.45
C MET A 399 4.03 -10.28 6.77
N HIS A 400 3.23 -9.66 7.64
CA HIS A 400 3.33 -8.22 7.96
C HIS A 400 3.27 -7.33 6.70
N PHE A 401 2.41 -7.74 5.76
CA PHE A 401 2.22 -7.19 4.41
C PHE A 401 3.44 -7.30 3.50
N ASN A 402 4.36 -8.24 3.75
CA ASN A 402 5.50 -8.52 2.86
C ASN A 402 5.37 -9.92 2.31
N PHE A 403 5.07 -9.99 1.02
CA PHE A 403 4.83 -11.26 0.37
C PHE A 403 6.01 -12.24 0.55
N ASP A 404 5.71 -13.39 1.16
CA ASP A 404 6.63 -14.53 1.27
C ASP A 404 6.00 -15.75 0.56
N PRO A 405 6.55 -16.20 -0.58
CA PRO A 405 5.98 -17.31 -1.34
C PRO A 405 6.04 -18.65 -0.59
N ALA A 406 7.00 -18.86 0.31
CA ALA A 406 7.12 -20.08 1.11
C ALA A 406 6.08 -20.12 2.22
N LEU A 407 5.86 -19.00 2.91
CA LEU A 407 4.77 -18.86 3.89
C LEU A 407 3.41 -18.96 3.20
N GLN A 408 3.22 -18.34 2.04
CA GLN A 408 1.98 -18.49 1.27
C GLN A 408 1.71 -19.96 0.96
N ASN A 409 2.72 -20.66 0.44
CA ASN A 409 2.59 -22.07 0.12
C ASN A 409 2.24 -22.89 1.37
N THR A 410 2.84 -22.60 2.52
CA THR A 410 2.48 -23.25 3.79
C THR A 410 1.00 -23.06 4.12
N PHE A 411 0.48 -21.82 4.04
CA PHE A 411 -0.93 -21.55 4.31
C PHE A 411 -1.87 -22.25 3.33
N VAL A 412 -1.50 -22.31 2.05
CA VAL A 412 -2.27 -23.00 1.01
C VAL A 412 -2.31 -24.51 1.25
N GLN A 413 -1.15 -25.14 1.45
CA GLN A 413 -1.05 -26.59 1.61
C GLN A 413 -1.70 -27.08 2.91
N GLU A 414 -1.70 -26.26 3.95
CA GLU A 414 -2.40 -26.55 5.20
C GLU A 414 -3.86 -26.08 5.22
N GLU A 415 -4.36 -25.55 4.10
CA GLU A 415 -5.77 -25.18 3.92
C GLU A 415 -6.29 -24.24 5.02
N ARG A 416 -5.47 -23.25 5.39
CA ARG A 416 -5.69 -22.37 6.55
C ARG A 416 -6.70 -21.26 6.30
N PHE A 417 -7.14 -21.05 5.06
CA PHE A 417 -7.93 -19.88 4.72
C PHE A 417 -9.43 -20.08 5.03
N PRO A 418 -10.06 -19.15 5.77
CA PRO A 418 -11.51 -19.15 5.92
C PRO A 418 -12.20 -18.68 4.63
N ALA A 419 -13.49 -18.98 4.49
CA ALA A 419 -14.26 -18.43 3.37
C ALA A 419 -14.43 -16.92 3.49
N THR A 420 -14.31 -16.22 2.37
CA THR A 420 -14.55 -14.77 2.28
C THR A 420 -15.98 -14.42 2.73
N PRO A 421 -16.18 -13.42 3.62
CA PRO A 421 -17.49 -13.05 4.14
C PRO A 421 -18.55 -12.88 3.03
N GLY A 422 -19.70 -13.55 3.20
CA GLY A 422 -20.82 -13.48 2.26
C GLY A 422 -20.66 -14.31 0.97
N MET A 423 -19.45 -14.69 0.57
CA MET A 423 -19.21 -15.33 -0.74
C MET A 423 -19.71 -16.77 -0.80
N VAL A 424 -19.80 -17.48 0.33
CA VAL A 424 -20.52 -18.77 0.43
C VAL A 424 -21.96 -18.64 -0.05
N LYS A 425 -22.66 -17.55 0.28
CA LYS A 425 -24.04 -17.28 -0.17
C LYS A 425 -24.09 -17.03 -1.68
N VAL A 426 -23.15 -16.23 -2.20
CA VAL A 426 -23.08 -15.88 -3.63
C VAL A 426 -22.87 -17.13 -4.48
N VAL A 427 -21.84 -17.93 -4.20
CA VAL A 427 -21.50 -19.15 -4.94
C VAL A 427 -22.64 -20.18 -4.88
N ARG A 428 -23.20 -20.43 -3.68
CA ARG A 428 -24.34 -21.35 -3.53
C ARG A 428 -25.57 -20.84 -4.28
N THR A 429 -25.80 -19.53 -4.32
CA THR A 429 -26.93 -18.93 -5.04
C THR A 429 -26.79 -19.06 -6.55
N ALA A 430 -25.59 -18.87 -7.10
CA ALA A 430 -25.31 -19.12 -8.50
C ALA A 430 -25.58 -20.59 -8.87
N ALA A 431 -24.99 -21.52 -8.10
CA ALA A 431 -25.11 -22.96 -8.34
C ALA A 431 -26.56 -23.45 -8.28
N ARG A 432 -27.32 -23.09 -7.23
CA ARG A 432 -28.72 -23.55 -7.06
C ARG A 432 -29.67 -23.02 -8.14
N ASN A 433 -29.32 -21.91 -8.80
CA ASN A 433 -30.09 -21.33 -9.90
C ASN A 433 -29.56 -21.77 -11.28
N GLY A 434 -28.68 -22.79 -11.30
CA GLY A 434 -28.28 -23.49 -12.51
C GLY A 434 -27.05 -22.93 -13.22
N CYS A 435 -26.33 -21.97 -12.63
CA CYS A 435 -25.01 -21.62 -13.14
C CYS A 435 -24.00 -22.72 -12.80
N LYS A 436 -23.06 -22.97 -13.72
CA LYS A 436 -21.82 -23.67 -13.38
C LYS A 436 -20.91 -22.74 -12.55
N VAL A 437 -20.27 -23.29 -11.53
CA VAL A 437 -19.23 -22.60 -10.76
C VAL A 437 -17.88 -22.94 -11.37
N VAL A 438 -17.12 -21.92 -11.76
CA VAL A 438 -15.78 -22.02 -12.33
C VAL A 438 -14.81 -21.30 -11.38
N GLY A 439 -13.71 -21.96 -11.02
CA GLY A 439 -12.63 -21.35 -10.25
C GLY A 439 -11.45 -21.01 -11.16
N LEU A 440 -10.89 -19.82 -11.02
CA LEU A 440 -9.77 -19.33 -11.83
C LEU A 440 -8.83 -18.51 -10.95
N THR A 441 -7.67 -19.07 -10.60
CA THR A 441 -6.76 -18.46 -9.62
C THR A 441 -5.33 -18.32 -10.14
N GLY A 442 -4.60 -17.34 -9.59
CA GLY A 442 -3.16 -17.17 -9.77
C GLY A 442 -2.30 -18.21 -9.02
N ARG A 443 -2.90 -18.98 -8.09
CA ARG A 443 -2.20 -20.10 -7.42
C ARG A 443 -1.67 -21.10 -8.43
N ASN A 444 -0.50 -21.66 -8.14
CA ASN A 444 0.19 -22.55 -9.06
C ASN A 444 -0.41 -23.97 -9.08
N ASN A 445 0.02 -24.79 -10.05
CA ASN A 445 -0.48 -26.16 -10.21
C ASN A 445 -0.24 -27.06 -8.99
N ALA A 446 0.86 -26.88 -8.27
CA ALA A 446 1.18 -27.66 -7.06
C ALA A 446 0.25 -27.30 -5.87
N GLN A 447 -0.40 -26.14 -5.91
CA GLN A 447 -1.35 -25.67 -4.90
C GLN A 447 -2.80 -26.11 -5.18
N ARG A 448 -3.06 -26.75 -6.32
CA ARG A 448 -4.42 -27.03 -6.82
C ARG A 448 -5.24 -27.90 -5.87
N THR A 449 -4.69 -29.03 -5.42
CA THR A 449 -5.42 -30.01 -4.59
C THR A 449 -5.81 -29.40 -3.25
N ALA A 450 -4.85 -28.86 -2.50
CA ALA A 450 -5.11 -28.20 -1.23
C ALA A 450 -6.09 -27.03 -1.36
N THR A 451 -6.03 -26.26 -2.46
CA THR A 451 -7.01 -25.20 -2.71
C THR A 451 -8.43 -25.74 -2.87
N LEU A 452 -8.62 -26.82 -3.64
CA LEU A 452 -9.92 -27.47 -3.80
C LEU A 452 -10.44 -28.05 -2.48
N ASP A 453 -9.57 -28.67 -1.68
CA ASP A 453 -9.92 -29.25 -0.38
C ASP A 453 -10.31 -28.14 0.62
N ASN A 454 -9.57 -27.03 0.64
CA ASN A 454 -9.93 -25.85 1.43
C ASN A 454 -11.30 -25.27 1.03
N LEU A 455 -11.57 -25.14 -0.28
CA LEU A 455 -12.88 -24.68 -0.78
C LEU A 455 -14.01 -25.66 -0.42
N ALA A 456 -13.76 -26.96 -0.46
CA ALA A 456 -14.76 -27.99 -0.16
C ALA A 456 -15.31 -27.88 1.26
N LYS A 457 -14.51 -27.36 2.23
CA LYS A 457 -14.95 -27.07 3.60
C LYS A 457 -16.17 -26.14 3.68
N PHE A 458 -16.31 -25.22 2.71
CA PHE A 458 -17.33 -24.16 2.76
C PHE A 458 -18.34 -24.24 1.61
N TYR A 459 -17.90 -24.66 0.42
CA TYR A 459 -18.64 -24.51 -0.82
C TYR A 459 -19.21 -25.84 -1.34
N PHE A 460 -20.21 -26.38 -0.65
CA PHE A 460 -20.92 -27.61 -1.05
C PHE A 460 -22.40 -27.37 -1.39
N SER A 461 -22.95 -28.23 -2.25
CA SER A 461 -24.38 -28.32 -2.54
C SER A 461 -25.06 -29.14 -1.47
N LYS A 462 -25.97 -28.52 -0.69
CA LYS A 462 -26.78 -29.25 0.29
C LYS A 462 -27.67 -30.35 -0.32
N LYS A 463 -28.00 -30.25 -1.62
CA LYS A 463 -28.87 -31.21 -2.30
C LYS A 463 -28.13 -32.49 -2.70
N THR A 464 -26.89 -32.36 -3.14
CA THR A 464 -26.11 -33.47 -3.70
C THR A 464 -25.00 -33.93 -2.78
N ASP A 465 -24.71 -33.17 -1.73
CA ASP A 465 -23.56 -33.36 -0.84
C ASP A 465 -22.25 -33.47 -1.63
N GLN A 466 -22.05 -32.52 -2.55
CA GLN A 466 -20.87 -32.48 -3.42
C GLN A 466 -20.28 -31.07 -3.43
N PRO A 467 -18.94 -30.94 -3.53
CA PRO A 467 -18.29 -29.66 -3.75
C PRO A 467 -18.83 -28.94 -5.00
N LEU A 468 -18.98 -27.62 -4.88
CA LEU A 468 -19.41 -26.75 -5.97
C LEU A 468 -18.25 -26.42 -6.91
N PHE A 469 -17.05 -26.22 -6.37
CA PHE A 469 -15.81 -26.16 -7.15
C PHE A 469 -15.36 -27.58 -7.48
N ARG A 470 -15.33 -27.91 -8.76
CA ARG A 470 -14.93 -29.24 -9.26
C ARG A 470 -13.65 -29.10 -10.04
N SER A 471 -12.73 -30.07 -9.89
CA SER A 471 -11.42 -30.04 -10.56
C SER A 471 -11.52 -29.78 -12.08
N GLN A 472 -12.50 -30.36 -12.77
CA GLN A 472 -12.70 -30.15 -14.21
C GLN A 472 -13.03 -28.69 -14.62
N TYR A 473 -13.43 -27.83 -13.67
CA TYR A 473 -13.75 -26.41 -13.89
C TYR A 473 -12.94 -25.50 -12.96
N TYR A 474 -11.79 -25.97 -12.49
CA TYR A 474 -10.89 -25.22 -11.64
C TYR A 474 -9.56 -25.05 -12.35
N PHE A 475 -9.07 -23.82 -12.47
CA PHE A 475 -7.88 -23.49 -13.26
C PHE A 475 -6.86 -22.78 -12.38
N THR A 476 -5.63 -23.29 -12.40
CA THR A 476 -4.44 -22.79 -11.67
C THR A 476 -3.40 -22.30 -12.67
N LYS A 477 -2.64 -21.27 -12.29
CA LYS A 477 -1.59 -20.70 -13.13
C LYS A 477 -0.40 -21.67 -13.20
N PHE A 478 0.24 -21.73 -14.35
CA PHE A 478 1.48 -22.46 -14.54
C PHE A 478 2.66 -21.66 -13.98
N THR A 479 3.74 -22.33 -13.59
CA THR A 479 5.00 -21.66 -13.19
C THR A 479 5.94 -21.50 -14.40
N SER A 480 7.09 -20.86 -14.20
CA SER A 480 8.13 -20.75 -15.24
C SER A 480 8.71 -22.10 -15.68
N THR A 481 8.52 -23.17 -14.92
CA THR A 481 8.98 -24.54 -15.26
C THR A 481 7.92 -25.37 -15.98
N ASP A 482 6.68 -24.90 -16.00
CA ASP A 482 5.57 -25.58 -16.63
C ASP A 482 5.43 -25.14 -18.10
N THR A 483 4.89 -26.00 -18.96
CA THR A 483 4.46 -25.58 -20.30
C THR A 483 3.08 -24.92 -20.18
N PRO A 484 2.90 -23.66 -20.62
CA PRO A 484 1.59 -23.02 -20.64
C PRO A 484 0.58 -23.86 -21.44
N PRO A 485 -0.69 -23.95 -21.02
CA PRO A 485 -1.71 -24.61 -21.83
C PRO A 485 -1.82 -23.96 -23.21
N ALA A 486 -2.06 -24.75 -24.25
CA ALA A 486 -2.10 -24.28 -25.64
C ALA A 486 -3.18 -23.21 -25.92
N TYR A 487 -4.16 -23.05 -25.03
CA TYR A 487 -5.19 -22.01 -25.13
C TYR A 487 -4.77 -20.67 -24.51
N VAL A 488 -3.63 -20.61 -23.81
CA VAL A 488 -3.11 -19.38 -23.20
C VAL A 488 -2.23 -18.66 -24.21
N ASP A 489 -2.60 -17.41 -24.50
CA ASP A 489 -1.84 -16.51 -25.36
C ASP A 489 -1.08 -15.51 -24.49
N CYS A 490 0.24 -15.67 -24.42
CA CYS A 490 1.17 -14.85 -23.62
C CYS A 490 1.85 -13.74 -24.44
N ALA A 491 1.22 -13.33 -25.55
CA ALA A 491 1.69 -12.26 -26.41
C ALA A 491 0.68 -11.11 -26.53
N GLN A 492 -0.32 -11.06 -25.64
CA GLN A 492 -1.32 -9.99 -25.63
C GLN A 492 -0.76 -8.72 -25.00
N ASP A 493 0.14 -8.87 -24.03
CA ASP A 493 0.89 -7.79 -23.43
C ASP A 493 2.20 -7.58 -24.19
N ALA A 494 2.70 -6.34 -24.26
CA ALA A 494 3.86 -5.96 -25.08
C ALA A 494 5.21 -6.58 -24.65
N ASP A 495 5.20 -7.49 -23.66
CA ASP A 495 6.34 -8.27 -23.19
C ASP A 495 6.08 -9.78 -23.38
N ALA A 496 6.39 -10.28 -24.58
CA ALA A 496 6.25 -11.71 -24.91
C ALA A 496 7.23 -12.64 -24.15
N THR A 497 8.05 -12.11 -23.23
CA THR A 497 8.98 -12.93 -22.42
C THR A 497 8.36 -13.47 -21.14
N LYS A 498 7.17 -12.97 -20.73
CA LYS A 498 6.46 -13.40 -19.52
C LYS A 498 4.96 -13.43 -19.76
N CYS A 499 4.29 -14.48 -19.28
CA CYS A 499 2.83 -14.53 -19.30
C CYS A 499 2.23 -13.82 -18.08
N SER A 500 1.56 -12.70 -18.31
CA SER A 500 0.94 -11.91 -17.25
C SER A 500 -0.21 -12.67 -16.59
N THR A 501 -0.65 -12.21 -15.42
CA THR A 501 -1.84 -12.77 -14.77
C THR A 501 -3.10 -12.43 -15.57
N ILE A 502 -3.13 -11.27 -16.23
CA ILE A 502 -4.21 -10.85 -17.13
C ILE A 502 -4.31 -11.82 -18.31
N GLU A 503 -3.22 -12.06 -19.03
CA GLU A 503 -3.16 -12.96 -20.20
C GLU A 503 -3.62 -14.38 -19.88
N TYR A 504 -3.12 -14.93 -18.77
CA TYR A 504 -3.53 -16.24 -18.30
C TYR A 504 -5.03 -16.28 -17.97
N LYS A 505 -5.55 -15.30 -17.21
CA LYS A 505 -6.94 -15.30 -16.77
C LYS A 505 -7.90 -15.00 -17.92
N SER A 506 -7.59 -14.05 -18.80
CA SER A 506 -8.39 -13.71 -19.98
C SER A 506 -8.50 -14.89 -20.95
N SER A 507 -7.38 -15.50 -21.29
CA SER A 507 -7.31 -16.68 -22.17
C SER A 507 -8.08 -17.86 -21.58
N THR A 508 -7.99 -18.06 -20.26
CA THR A 508 -8.73 -19.14 -19.59
C THR A 508 -10.24 -18.87 -19.60
N ARG A 509 -10.70 -17.63 -19.41
CA ARG A 509 -12.13 -17.30 -19.55
C ARG A 509 -12.63 -17.51 -20.97
N ASN A 510 -11.83 -17.16 -21.99
CA ASN A 510 -12.15 -17.47 -23.38
C ASN A 510 -12.29 -18.98 -23.61
N TYR A 511 -11.30 -19.76 -23.15
CA TYR A 511 -11.33 -21.22 -23.21
C TYR A 511 -12.58 -21.80 -22.52
N VAL A 512 -13.01 -21.21 -21.40
CA VAL A 512 -14.22 -21.64 -20.69
C VAL A 512 -15.49 -21.41 -21.51
N GLU A 513 -15.62 -20.27 -22.20
CA GLU A 513 -16.75 -20.01 -23.10
C GLU A 513 -16.70 -20.94 -24.33
N ASP A 514 -15.55 -21.06 -24.99
CA ASP A 514 -15.39 -21.78 -26.26
C ASP A 514 -15.44 -23.30 -26.09
N HIS A 515 -14.64 -23.86 -25.18
CA HIS A 515 -14.50 -25.32 -25.03
C HIS A 515 -15.71 -25.97 -24.36
N TYR A 516 -16.26 -25.35 -23.31
CA TYR A 516 -17.40 -25.92 -22.58
C TYR A 516 -18.76 -25.42 -23.10
N GLY A 517 -18.75 -24.41 -23.98
CA GLY A 517 -19.96 -23.73 -24.46
C GLY A 517 -20.67 -22.96 -23.36
N PHE A 518 -19.93 -22.50 -22.35
CA PHE A 518 -20.51 -21.75 -21.23
C PHE A 518 -20.76 -20.29 -21.62
N ARG A 519 -21.75 -19.69 -20.98
CA ARG A 519 -21.97 -18.24 -21.01
C ARG A 519 -21.60 -17.67 -19.66
N ILE A 520 -20.49 -16.96 -19.55
CA ILE A 520 -20.06 -16.38 -18.28
C ILE A 520 -20.93 -15.16 -17.95
N VAL A 521 -21.85 -15.32 -17.00
CA VAL A 521 -22.80 -14.26 -16.63
C VAL A 521 -22.21 -13.25 -15.65
N ALA A 522 -21.18 -13.63 -14.91
CA ALA A 522 -20.39 -12.75 -14.07
C ALA A 522 -19.00 -13.33 -13.79
N ASN A 523 -18.03 -12.46 -13.53
CA ASN A 523 -16.67 -12.76 -13.11
C ASN A 523 -16.35 -11.98 -11.83
N PHE A 524 -15.92 -12.67 -10.77
CA PHE A 524 -15.62 -12.10 -9.47
C PHE A 524 -14.12 -12.22 -9.18
N GLY A 525 -13.53 -11.13 -8.72
CA GLY A 525 -12.12 -11.06 -8.35
C GLY A 525 -11.86 -9.85 -7.46
N ASP A 526 -10.86 -9.94 -6.61
CA ASP A 526 -10.40 -8.87 -5.74
C ASP A 526 -9.28 -8.06 -6.41
N GLN A 527 -8.70 -8.52 -7.52
CA GLN A 527 -7.71 -7.80 -8.29
C GLN A 527 -8.25 -7.38 -9.66
N PHE A 528 -7.69 -6.31 -10.23
CA PHE A 528 -8.05 -5.90 -11.60
C PHE A 528 -7.61 -6.95 -12.63
N SER A 529 -6.49 -7.64 -12.37
CA SER A 529 -6.00 -8.76 -13.18
C SER A 529 -7.00 -9.91 -13.34
N ASP A 530 -7.96 -10.03 -12.43
CA ASP A 530 -8.99 -11.07 -12.49
C ASP A 530 -10.07 -10.76 -13.52
N LEU A 531 -10.26 -9.47 -13.80
CA LEU A 531 -11.44 -8.92 -14.44
C LEU A 531 -11.14 -8.44 -15.87
N ILE A 532 -9.94 -7.90 -16.10
CA ILE A 532 -9.47 -7.38 -17.38
C ILE A 532 -9.26 -8.51 -18.40
N GLY A 533 -9.54 -8.21 -19.66
CA GLY A 533 -9.43 -9.11 -20.81
C GLY A 533 -10.76 -9.73 -21.25
N GLY A 534 -11.90 -9.19 -20.79
CA GLY A 534 -13.23 -9.59 -21.26
C GLY A 534 -13.68 -11.01 -20.89
N HIS A 535 -14.46 -11.64 -21.80
CA HIS A 535 -15.06 -12.98 -21.65
C HIS A 535 -16.02 -13.16 -20.45
N SER A 536 -16.75 -12.08 -20.11
CA SER A 536 -17.84 -12.15 -19.14
C SER A 536 -18.90 -11.08 -19.45
N ALA A 537 -20.15 -11.32 -19.02
CA ALA A 537 -21.23 -10.32 -19.17
C ALA A 537 -21.13 -9.18 -18.14
N LYS A 538 -20.51 -9.46 -16.99
CA LYS A 538 -20.36 -8.57 -15.85
C LYS A 538 -19.08 -8.93 -15.11
N VAL A 539 -18.41 -7.92 -14.59
CA VAL A 539 -17.26 -8.04 -13.69
C VAL A 539 -17.64 -7.49 -12.32
N VAL A 540 -17.06 -8.06 -11.27
CA VAL A 540 -17.31 -7.69 -9.88
C VAL A 540 -15.99 -7.63 -9.14
N LYS A 541 -15.52 -6.39 -8.90
CA LYS A 541 -14.33 -6.11 -8.10
C LYS A 541 -14.69 -6.18 -6.62
N LEU A 542 -13.97 -7.01 -5.88
CA LEU A 542 -14.02 -7.05 -4.41
C LEU A 542 -12.97 -6.08 -3.84
N PRO A 543 -13.21 -5.52 -2.64
CA PRO A 543 -12.25 -4.67 -1.96
C PRO A 543 -11.04 -5.48 -1.51
N ASN A 544 -9.83 -4.98 -1.83
CA ASN A 544 -8.59 -5.51 -1.32
C ASN A 544 -7.49 -4.41 -1.31
N PRO A 545 -7.16 -3.84 -0.13
CA PRO A 545 -6.04 -2.92 0.02
C PRO A 545 -4.73 -3.59 0.50
N THR A 546 -4.70 -4.92 0.71
CA THR A 546 -3.58 -5.61 1.39
C THR A 546 -2.46 -6.08 0.47
N TYR A 547 -2.72 -6.22 -0.83
CA TYR A 547 -1.70 -6.48 -1.86
C TYR A 547 -2.18 -6.05 -3.25
N TYR A 548 -1.24 -5.84 -4.18
CA TYR A 548 -1.54 -5.47 -5.55
C TYR A 548 -0.92 -6.43 -6.56
N LEU A 549 -1.73 -6.93 -7.51
CA LEU A 549 -1.26 -7.67 -8.68
C LEU A 549 -1.36 -6.78 -9.92
N PRO A 550 -0.22 -6.36 -10.52
CA PRO A 550 -0.21 -5.55 -11.73
C PRO A 550 -0.70 -6.32 -12.98
#